data_AF-A0AAX4KZU5-F1
#
_entry.id   AF-A0AAX4KZU5-F1
#
_cell.length_a   1.000
_cell.length_b   1.000
_cell.length_c   1.000
_cell.angle_alpha   90.00
_cell.angle_beta   90.00
_cell.angle_gamma   90.00
#
_symmetry.space_group_name_H-M   'P 1'
#
loop_
_entity.id
_entity.type
_entity.pdbx_description
1 polymer ?
#
loop_
_entity_poly.entity_id
_entity_poly.type
_entity_poly.pdbx_seq_one_letter_code
_entity_poly.pdbx_strand_id
1 'polypeptide(L)' 'MQIQISIHTDSNKKELEDIIYNSIIIEKIDTKYVKIRKNPIEISINAPSITRARAIMNSYILWIYTILKSLEEVEKGG' A
#
# COMPACT_ATOMS: atom_id res chain seq x y z
N MET A 1 5.94 -17.54 -3.99
CA MET A 1 6.68 -16.60 -3.12
C MET A 1 5.69 -15.66 -2.47
N GLN A 2 5.83 -15.44 -1.17
CA GLN A 2 4.92 -14.60 -0.41
C GLN A 2 5.67 -13.42 0.22
N ILE A 3 5.12 -12.22 0.07
CA ILE A 3 5.58 -10.99 0.71
C ILE A 3 4.36 -10.35 1.38
N GLN A 4 4.56 -9.78 2.56
CA GLN A 4 3.54 -9.06 3.31
C GLN A 4 4.07 -7.67 3.64
N ILE A 5 3.27 -6.66 3.36
CA ILE A 5 3.53 -5.27 3.75
C ILE A 5 2.45 -4.89 4.75
N SER A 6 2.85 -4.45 5.94
CA SER A 6 1.94 -3.99 6.99
C SER A 6 2.21 -2.52 7.27
N ILE A 7 1.16 -1.70 7.18
CA ILE A 7 1.23 -0.28 7.49
C ILE A 7 0.52 -0.06 8.82
N HIS A 8 1.24 0.56 9.76
CA HIS A 8 0.72 0.88 11.08
C HIS A 8 0.66 2.41 11.21
N THR A 9 -0.54 2.93 11.47
CA THR A 9 -0.76 4.32 11.83
C THR A 9 -1.05 4.42 13.32
N ASP A 10 -0.72 5.54 13.95
CA ASP A 10 -1.10 5.80 15.34
C ASP A 10 -2.62 5.70 15.50
N SER A 11 -3.07 5.17 16.65
CA SER A 11 -4.48 4.86 16.93
C SER A 11 -5.44 6.05 16.82
N ASN A 12 -4.93 7.29 16.88
CA ASN A 12 -5.72 8.51 16.71
C ASN A 12 -5.85 8.98 15.26
N LYS A 13 -5.27 8.29 14.27
CA LYS A 13 -5.26 8.70 12.85
C LYS A 13 -6.11 7.79 11.95
N LYS A 14 -7.32 7.45 12.38
CA LYS A 14 -8.24 6.59 11.62
C LYS A 14 -8.57 7.17 10.22
N GLU A 15 -8.71 8.49 10.13
CA GLU A 15 -8.96 9.17 8.86
C GLU A 15 -7.79 9.02 7.89
N LEU A 16 -6.55 9.05 8.38
CA LEU A 16 -5.36 8.82 7.57
C LEU A 16 -5.30 7.39 7.04
N GLU A 17 -5.64 6.41 7.88
CA GLU A 17 -5.72 5.01 7.46
C GLU A 17 -6.77 4.82 6.35
N ASP A 18 -7.93 5.47 6.50
CA ASP A 18 -8.99 5.45 5.48
C ASP A 18 -8.51 6.08 4.16
N ILE A 19 -7.83 7.21 4.21
CA ILE A 19 -7.30 7.90 3.02
C ILE A 19 -6.27 7.02 2.32
N ILE A 20 -5.30 6.46 3.05
CA ILE A 20 -4.26 5.61 2.47
C ILE A 20 -4.90 4.38 1.83
N TYR A 21 -5.79 3.69 2.53
CA TYR A 21 -6.47 2.50 2.01
C TYR A 21 -7.24 2.79 0.72
N ASN A 22 -8.00 3.89 0.70
CA ASN A 22 -8.81 4.28 -0.47
C ASN A 22 -7.95 4.77 -1.65
N SER A 23 -6.72 5.23 -1.40
CA SER A 23 -5.81 5.74 -2.43
C SER A 23 -4.99 4.62 -3.10
N ILE A 24 -4.86 3.45 -2.48
CA ILE A 24 -4.14 2.32 -3.07
C ILE A 24 -5.03 1.65 -4.11
N ILE A 25 -4.66 1.77 -5.38
CA ILE A 25 -5.34 1.13 -6.51
C ILE A 25 -4.62 -0.17 -6.86
N ILE A 26 -5.35 -1.29 -6.85
CA ILE A 26 -4.82 -2.56 -7.35
C ILE A 26 -4.92 -2.56 -8.88
N GLU A 27 -3.78 -2.55 -9.55
CA GLU A 27 -3.71 -2.70 -11.00
C GLU A 27 -4.31 -4.04 -11.46
N LYS A 28 -5.02 -4.03 -12.61
CA LYS A 28 -5.70 -5.23 -13.14
C LYS A 28 -4.77 -6.44 -13.27
N ILE A 29 -3.52 -6.20 -13.67
CA ILE A 29 -2.49 -7.22 -13.85
C ILE A 29 -2.07 -7.89 -12.53
N ASP A 30 -2.28 -7.20 -11.40
CA ASP A 30 -1.83 -7.61 -10.07
C ASP A 30 -2.95 -8.22 -9.23
N THR A 31 -4.22 -8.09 -9.66
CA THR A 31 -5.40 -8.66 -8.97
C THR A 31 -5.29 -10.16 -8.65
N LYS A 32 -4.52 -10.91 -9.45
CA LYS A 32 -4.27 -12.35 -9.22
C LYS A 32 -3.23 -12.64 -8.14
N TYR A 33 -2.43 -11.64 -7.79
CA TYR A 33 -1.28 -11.76 -6.91
C TYR A 33 -1.41 -10.94 -5.62
N VAL A 34 -2.21 -9.87 -5.63
CA VAL A 34 -2.30 -8.91 -4.53
C VAL A 34 -3.66 -8.94 -3.86
N LYS A 35 -3.65 -8.94 -2.52
CA LYS A 35 -4.83 -8.74 -1.68
C LYS A 35 -4.54 -7.64 -0.67
N ILE A 36 -5.51 -6.76 -0.45
CA ILE A 36 -5.40 -5.68 0.54
C ILE A 36 -6.49 -5.86 1.58
N ARG A 37 -6.13 -5.84 2.86
CA ARG A 37 -7.04 -5.80 4.00
C ARG A 37 -6.93 -4.45 4.69
N LYS A 38 -8.03 -4.03 5.33
CA LYS A 38 -8.13 -2.79 6.10
C LYS A 38 -8.14 -3.12 7.59
N ASN A 39 -7.54 -2.27 8.43
CA ASN A 39 -7.43 -2.38 9.89
C ASN A 39 -6.66 -3.62 10.42
N PRO A 40 -5.32 -3.61 10.44
CA PRO A 40 -4.43 -2.60 9.83
C PRO A 40 -4.41 -2.75 8.30
N ILE A 41 -3.88 -1.75 7.59
CA ILE A 41 -3.65 -1.90 6.15
C ILE A 41 -2.58 -2.97 5.95
N GLU A 42 -2.99 -4.08 5.33
CA GLU A 42 -2.12 -5.22 5.04
C GLU A 42 -2.21 -5.54 3.55
N ILE A 43 -1.06 -5.55 2.87
CA ILE A 43 -0.92 -5.90 1.46
C ILE A 43 -0.20 -7.25 1.39
N SER A 44 -0.94 -8.28 1.02
CA SER A 44 -0.40 -9.62 0.78
C SER A 44 -0.10 -9.80 -0.70
N ILE A 45 1.16 -10.11 -1.04
CA ILE A 45 1.61 -10.37 -2.41
C ILE A 45 2.01 -11.85 -2.51
N ASN A 46 1.30 -12.61 -3.33
CA ASN A 46 1.60 -14.01 -3.62
C ASN A 46 1.85 -14.18 -5.12
N ALA A 47 3.11 -14.35 -5.51
CA ALA A 47 3.53 -14.44 -6.91
C ALA A 47 4.33 -15.74 -7.17
N PRO A 48 4.36 -16.24 -8.42
CA PRO A 48 5.01 -17.52 -8.75
C PRO A 48 6.53 -17.49 -8.61
N SER A 49 7.17 -16.32 -8.70
CA SER A 49 8.63 -16.17 -8.60
C SER A 49 9.03 -15.00 -7.71
N ILE A 50 10.26 -15.04 -7.19
CA ILE A 50 10.82 -13.96 -6.38
C ILE A 50 10.97 -12.66 -7.17
N THR A 51 11.39 -12.75 -8.44
CA THR A 51 11.52 -11.59 -9.32
C THR A 51 10.19 -10.87 -9.50
N ARG A 52 9.10 -11.64 -9.73
CA ARG A 52 7.77 -11.06 -9.87
C ARG A 52 7.24 -10.49 -8.56
N ALA A 53 7.42 -11.21 -7.45
CA ALA A 53 7.04 -10.70 -6.12
C ALA A 53 7.74 -9.37 -5.81
N ARG A 54 9.04 -9.27 -6.11
CA ARG A 54 9.85 -8.05 -5.93
C ARG A 54 9.38 -6.90 -6.84
N ALA A 55 9.06 -7.19 -8.10
CA ALA A 55 8.57 -6.16 -9.02
C ALA A 55 7.27 -5.55 -8.51
N ILE A 56 6.30 -6.38 -8.11
CA ILE A 56 5.03 -5.93 -7.52
C ILE A 56 5.30 -5.15 -6.24
N MET A 57 6.09 -5.70 -5.31
CA MET A 57 6.43 -5.05 -4.04
C MET A 57 7.01 -3.65 -4.25
N ASN A 58 7.96 -3.50 -5.19
CA ASN A 58 8.59 -2.21 -5.47
C ASN A 58 7.57 -1.17 -5.96
N SER A 59 6.65 -1.56 -6.84
CA SER A 59 5.57 -0.66 -7.29
C SER A 59 4.68 -0.21 -6.13
N TYR A 60 4.26 -1.13 -5.26
CA TYR A 60 3.40 -0.80 -4.13
C TYR A 60 4.10 0.08 -3.09
N ILE A 61 5.38 -0.18 -2.78
CA ILE A 61 6.17 0.68 -1.88
C ILE A 61 6.25 2.10 -2.44
N LEU A 62 6.50 2.25 -3.75
CA LEU A 62 6.56 3.56 -4.40
C LEU A 62 5.22 4.29 -4.29
N TRP A 63 4.09 3.62 -4.56
CA TRP A 63 2.77 4.23 -4.44
C TRP A 63 2.43 4.65 -3.01
N ILE A 64 2.72 3.79 -2.03
CA ILE A 64 2.54 4.12 -0.61
C ILE A 64 3.36 5.37 -0.26
N TYR A 65 4.63 5.42 -0.67
CA TYR A 65 5.48 6.58 -0.45
C TYR A 65 4.91 7.84 -1.10
N THR A 66 4.45 7.77 -2.36
CA THR A 66 3.84 8.90 -3.05
C THR A 66 2.59 9.39 -2.34
N ILE A 67 1.69 8.50 -1.92
CA ILE A 67 0.47 8.86 -1.16
C ILE A 67 0.86 9.58 0.14
N LEU A 68 1.76 9.00 0.93
CA LEU A 68 2.20 9.60 2.18
C LEU A 68 2.85 10.97 1.97
N LYS A 69 3.66 11.11 0.91
CA LYS A 69 4.34 12.35 0.60
C LYS A 69 3.36 13.44 0.16
N SER A 70 2.40 13.10 -0.68
CA SER A 70 1.34 14.04 -1.09
C SER A 70 0.48 14.48 0.09
N LEU A 71 0.19 13.60 1.03
CA LEU A 71 -0.54 13.97 2.25
C LEU A 71 0.26 14.93 3.13
N GLU A 72 1.57 14.66 3.31
CA GLU A 72 2.47 15.56 4.03
C GLU A 72 2.53 16.96 3.38
N GLU A 73 2.58 17.03 2.05
CA GLU A 73 2.60 18.29 1.30
C GLU A 73 1.30 19.07 1.44
N VAL A 74 0.14 18.38 1.43
CA VAL A 74 -1.17 19.01 1.67
C VAL A 74 -1.29 19.51 3.11
N GLU A 75 -0.85 18.73 4.10
CA GLU A 75 -0.86 19.13 5.52
C GLU A 75 0.03 20.35 5.81
N LYS A 76 1.17 20.47 5.12
CA LYS A 76 2.12 21.57 5.30
C LYS A 76 1.70 22.88 4.62
N GLY A 77 0.57 22.88 3.91
CA GLY A 77 0.01 24.04 3.25
C GLY A 77 0.48 24.18 1.81
N GLY A 78 -0.48 24.03 0.89
CA GLY A 78 -0.59 25.00 -0.20
C GLY A 78 -0.97 26.37 0.35
#